data_AF-A0A6I0EEF8-F1
#
_entry.id   AF-A0A6I0EEF8-F1
#
_cell.length_a   1.000
_cell.length_b   1.000
_cell.length_c   1.000
_cell.angle_alpha   90.00
_cell.angle_beta   90.00
_cell.angle_gamma   90.00
#
_symmetry.space_group_name_H-M   'P 1'
#
loop_
_entity.id
_entity.type
_entity.pdbx_description
1 polymer ?
#
loop_
_entity_poly.entity_id
_entity_poly.type
_entity_poly.pdbx_seq_one_letter_code
_entity_poly.pdbx_strand_id
1 'polypeptide(L)'
;MSVEEFPKGLSIVRPQQPRFEGDFRVEPEPGYAPTSDEQKRVDWLNAEIDSLAAGEERDKTAGLSPSDRAARQQERKSAALSLSLKVGGARSGTPSDNRLFAVKIEKGSGADAAYNVNLSIKVRELPGAVVPPEKEALFTQINAASNVVSAVCIRRAGERAAVWPSWLWEKPARDPTERVGAMRRLEEYTGKLAGIAEIGLEGNHTNLAKLALDEFKNEVVTREASRIKNTYVVSLGIWAALATLIFTGIWVWIVSGGITNNWWWIHKSFLLAGAGAAVGTWLSFSVRRVQLSFDQLVMLEEQSLDPPLRIIFVVALTMMACLLFWTNAINIEVGLLKTNSASFQSTGSVALLIGMLSGLAERALATAISGRAAAFVQGFGAGG
;
A
#
# COMPACT_ATOMS: atom_id res chain seq x y z
N MET A 1 -7.71 -35.35 -3.01
CA MET A 1 -8.48 -35.83 -1.84
C MET A 1 -9.80 -35.08 -1.84
N SER A 2 -10.88 -35.79 -2.21
CA SER A 2 -12.25 -35.32 -2.08
C SER A 2 -12.54 -34.97 -0.62
N VAL A 3 -13.22 -33.84 -0.39
CA VAL A 3 -13.67 -33.45 0.96
C VAL A 3 -14.85 -34.35 1.31
N GLU A 4 -14.57 -35.52 1.90
CA GLU A 4 -15.61 -36.36 2.51
C GLU A 4 -16.19 -35.66 3.73
N GLU A 5 -17.50 -35.42 3.67
CA GLU A 5 -18.32 -34.80 4.70
C GLU A 5 -18.14 -35.49 6.06
N PHE A 6 -18.22 -34.74 7.16
CA PHE A 6 -18.20 -35.35 8.48
C PHE A 6 -19.57 -35.94 8.76
N PRO A 7 -19.63 -37.12 9.39
CA PRO A 7 -20.90 -37.75 9.72
C PRO A 7 -21.67 -36.94 10.77
N LYS A 8 -23.00 -36.95 10.65
CA LYS A 8 -23.93 -36.19 11.50
C LYS A 8 -24.04 -36.67 12.96
N GLY A 9 -23.23 -37.63 13.40
CA GLY A 9 -23.28 -38.21 14.75
C GLY A 9 -22.03 -38.01 15.60
N LEU A 10 -21.10 -37.13 15.21
CA LEU A 10 -19.91 -36.79 15.99
C LEU A 10 -20.07 -35.39 16.61
N SER A 11 -19.73 -35.26 17.88
CA SER A 11 -19.82 -34.01 18.64
C SER A 11 -18.47 -33.58 19.19
N ILE A 12 -18.26 -32.26 19.27
CA ILE A 12 -17.09 -31.68 19.93
C ILE A 12 -17.44 -31.50 21.41
N VAL A 13 -16.75 -32.24 22.27
CA VAL A 13 -16.90 -32.17 23.72
C VAL A 13 -15.72 -31.41 24.30
N ARG A 14 -15.98 -30.41 25.13
CA ARG A 14 -14.91 -29.71 25.86
C ARG A 14 -14.68 -30.41 27.19
N PRO A 15 -13.44 -30.82 27.51
CA PRO A 15 -13.14 -31.41 28.81
C PRO A 15 -13.42 -30.39 29.93
N GLN A 16 -13.93 -30.86 31.07
CA GLN A 16 -14.23 -30.01 32.24
C GLN A 16 -12.98 -29.28 32.77
N GLN A 17 -11.81 -29.90 32.65
CA GLN A 17 -10.52 -29.28 32.87
C GLN A 17 -9.73 -29.29 31.55
N PRO A 18 -9.70 -28.17 30.81
CA PRO A 18 -8.92 -28.08 29.58
C PRO A 18 -7.43 -28.13 29.88
N ARG A 19 -6.69 -28.95 29.14
CA ARG A 19 -5.23 -29.11 29.32
C ARG A 19 -4.47 -27.88 28.82
N PHE A 20 -5.03 -27.21 27.81
CA PHE A 20 -4.56 -25.95 27.24
C PHE A 20 -5.75 -25.15 26.68
N GLU A 21 -5.51 -23.89 26.33
CA GLU A 21 -6.57 -23.01 25.80
C GLU A 21 -7.05 -23.49 24.42
N GLY A 22 -8.32 -23.90 24.33
CA GLY A 22 -8.91 -24.44 23.11
C GLY A 22 -8.91 -25.97 23.00
N ASP A 23 -8.57 -26.69 24.08
CA ASP A 23 -8.66 -28.16 24.16
C ASP A 23 -10.09 -28.66 23.92
N PHE A 24 -10.21 -29.75 23.16
CA PHE A 24 -11.48 -30.41 22.86
C PHE A 24 -11.26 -31.88 22.52
N ARG A 25 -12.32 -32.67 22.61
CA ARG A 25 -12.37 -34.05 22.12
C ARG A 25 -13.49 -34.22 21.12
N VAL A 26 -13.31 -35.15 20.20
CA VAL A 26 -14.39 -35.58 19.30
C VAL A 26 -14.91 -36.91 19.84
N GLU A 27 -16.20 -36.93 20.16
CA GLU A 27 -16.88 -38.10 20.71
C GLU A 27 -18.16 -38.38 19.90
N PRO A 28 -18.47 -39.66 19.62
CA PRO A 28 -19.75 -40.03 19.03
C PRO A 28 -20.90 -39.69 19.97
N GLU A 29 -21.98 -39.13 19.41
CA GLU A 29 -23.20 -38.83 20.14
C GLU A 29 -23.83 -40.14 20.68
N PRO A 30 -24.52 -40.11 21.84
CA PRO A 30 -25.16 -41.29 22.39
C PRO A 30 -26.10 -41.96 21.39
N GLY A 31 -25.84 -43.23 21.05
CA GLY A 31 -26.62 -44.00 20.08
C GLY A 31 -26.09 -43.95 18.64
N TYR A 32 -25.01 -43.20 18.37
CA TYR A 32 -24.30 -43.23 17.09
C TYR A 32 -23.15 -44.24 17.13
N ALA A 33 -23.16 -45.19 16.20
CA ALA A 33 -22.07 -46.15 16.01
C ALA A 33 -21.24 -45.70 14.78
N PRO A 34 -20.06 -45.08 14.97
CA PRO A 34 -19.23 -44.61 13.86
C PRO A 34 -18.75 -45.78 13.00
N THR A 35 -18.65 -45.56 11.69
CA THR A 35 -18.06 -46.55 10.78
C THR A 35 -16.57 -46.71 11.07
N SER A 36 -15.93 -47.78 10.55
CA SER A 36 -14.51 -48.02 10.79
C SER A 36 -13.60 -46.88 10.35
N ASP A 37 -13.96 -46.17 9.28
CA ASP A 37 -13.16 -45.07 8.76
C ASP A 37 -13.41 -43.75 9.51
N GLU A 38 -14.65 -43.55 9.99
CA GLU A 38 -14.98 -42.45 10.90
C GLU A 38 -14.26 -42.60 12.24
N GLN A 39 -14.22 -43.81 12.78
CA GLN A 39 -13.51 -44.09 14.02
C GLN A 39 -12.02 -43.80 13.87
N LYS A 40 -11.38 -44.25 12.78
CA LYS A 40 -9.96 -43.91 12.49
C LYS A 40 -9.73 -42.40 12.43
N ARG A 41 -10.67 -41.64 11.87
CA ARG A 41 -10.58 -40.18 11.76
C ARG A 41 -10.73 -39.48 13.11
N VAL A 42 -11.67 -39.95 13.94
CA VAL A 42 -11.85 -39.51 15.33
C VAL A 42 -10.59 -39.80 16.15
N ASP A 43 -10.05 -41.01 16.03
CA ASP A 43 -8.83 -41.43 16.73
C ASP A 43 -7.64 -40.57 16.31
N TRP A 44 -7.48 -40.30 15.01
CA TRP A 44 -6.42 -39.42 14.50
C TRP A 44 -6.56 -37.98 15.04
N LEU A 45 -7.76 -37.41 15.04
CA LEU A 45 -8.00 -36.06 15.57
C LEU A 45 -7.71 -35.97 17.07
N ASN A 46 -8.19 -36.95 17.85
CA ASN A 46 -7.95 -36.99 19.27
C ASN A 46 -6.47 -37.20 19.59
N ALA A 47 -5.74 -38.00 18.80
CA ALA A 47 -4.29 -38.17 18.92
C ALA A 47 -3.53 -36.85 18.64
N GLU A 48 -3.96 -36.09 17.64
CA GLU A 48 -3.35 -34.79 17.33
C GLU A 48 -3.56 -33.78 18.47
N ILE A 49 -4.78 -33.70 19.01
CA ILE A 49 -5.05 -32.85 20.18
C ILE A 49 -4.26 -33.31 21.41
N ASP A 50 -4.13 -34.62 21.62
CA ASP A 50 -3.33 -35.16 22.71
C ASP A 50 -1.84 -34.83 22.55
N SER A 51 -1.33 -34.74 21.32
CA SER A 51 0.04 -34.27 21.04
C SER A 51 0.24 -32.80 21.41
N LEU A 52 -0.75 -31.93 21.16
CA LEU A 52 -0.73 -30.52 21.54
C LEU A 52 -0.73 -30.37 23.07
N ALA A 53 -1.56 -31.15 23.76
CA ALA A 53 -1.59 -31.20 25.22
C ALA A 53 -0.27 -31.70 25.83
N ALA A 54 0.35 -32.73 25.24
CA ALA A 54 1.68 -33.19 25.66
C ALA A 54 2.77 -32.13 25.39
N GLY A 55 2.61 -31.30 24.36
CA GLY A 55 3.45 -30.13 24.13
C GLY A 55 3.35 -29.10 25.25
N GLU A 56 2.14 -28.82 25.72
CA GLU A 56 1.88 -27.87 26.83
C GLU A 56 2.55 -28.33 28.13
N GLU A 57 2.42 -29.61 28.49
CA GLU A 57 3.07 -30.15 29.70
C GLU A 57 4.61 -30.13 29.61
N ARG A 58 5.17 -30.37 28.42
CA ARG A 58 6.61 -30.20 28.19
C ARG A 58 7.06 -28.76 28.39
N ASP A 59 6.29 -27.79 27.91
CA ASP A 59 6.63 -26.37 28.08
C ASP A 59 6.53 -25.91 29.54
N LYS A 60 5.56 -26.42 30.30
CA LYS A 60 5.43 -26.15 31.74
C LYS A 60 6.62 -26.68 32.53
N THR A 61 7.16 -27.83 32.14
CA THR A 61 8.30 -28.48 32.82
C THR A 61 9.66 -27.97 32.33
N ALA A 62 9.76 -27.44 31.12
CA ALA A 62 11.02 -26.99 30.50
C ALA A 62 11.56 -25.63 31.00
N GLY A 63 10.87 -24.93 31.91
CA GLY A 63 11.36 -23.67 32.49
C GLY A 63 11.46 -22.50 31.49
N LEU A 64 10.62 -22.50 30.44
CA LEU A 64 10.60 -21.47 29.41
C LEU A 64 10.25 -20.07 29.95
N SER A 65 10.78 -19.03 29.28
CA SER A 65 10.45 -17.64 29.60
C SER A 65 8.94 -17.37 29.43
N PRO A 66 8.35 -16.41 30.16
CA PRO A 66 6.92 -16.09 30.02
C PRO A 66 6.50 -15.70 28.60
N SER A 67 7.36 -15.00 27.85
CA SER A 67 7.07 -14.59 26.47
C SER A 67 7.05 -15.77 25.50
N ASP A 68 7.98 -16.72 25.65
CA ASP A 68 8.05 -17.89 24.78
C ASP A 68 6.88 -18.85 25.03
N ARG A 69 6.47 -18.97 26.30
CA ARG A 69 5.26 -19.74 26.67
C ARG A 69 4.01 -19.13 26.05
N ALA A 70 3.84 -17.80 26.11
CA ALA A 70 2.69 -17.13 25.50
C ALA A 70 2.65 -17.31 23.98
N ALA A 71 3.81 -17.24 23.30
CA ALA A 71 3.90 -17.46 21.86
C ALA A 71 3.50 -18.90 21.47
N ARG A 72 4.00 -19.90 22.19
CA ARG A 72 3.64 -21.31 21.94
C ARG A 72 2.19 -21.62 22.29
N GLN A 73 1.65 -21.00 23.35
CA GLN A 73 0.24 -21.12 23.69
C GLN A 73 -0.65 -20.57 22.58
N GLN A 74 -0.27 -19.44 21.96
CA GLN A 74 -1.00 -18.87 20.83
C GLN A 74 -0.93 -19.78 19.58
N GLU A 75 0.23 -20.40 19.32
CA GLU A 75 0.39 -21.38 18.25
C GLU A 75 -0.52 -22.60 18.46
N ARG A 76 -0.54 -23.18 19.67
CA ARG A 76 -1.45 -24.28 20.04
C ARG A 76 -2.92 -23.90 19.87
N LYS A 77 -3.29 -22.71 20.34
CA LYS A 77 -4.65 -22.19 20.22
C LYS A 77 -5.07 -22.10 18.74
N SER A 78 -4.19 -21.62 17.87
CA SER A 78 -4.45 -21.55 16.43
C SER A 78 -4.55 -22.94 15.79
N ALA A 79 -3.69 -23.88 16.21
CA ALA A 79 -3.70 -25.26 15.73
C ALA A 79 -4.98 -25.99 16.14
N ALA A 80 -5.36 -25.92 17.42
CA ALA A 80 -6.61 -26.49 17.92
C ALA A 80 -7.84 -25.86 17.26
N LEU A 81 -7.83 -24.54 17.04
CA LEU A 81 -8.91 -23.88 16.30
C LEU A 81 -9.01 -24.41 14.87
N SER A 82 -7.89 -24.59 14.17
CA SER A 82 -7.88 -25.18 12.83
C SER A 82 -8.40 -26.63 12.79
N LEU A 83 -8.08 -27.44 13.81
CA LEU A 83 -8.58 -28.82 13.94
C LEU A 83 -10.08 -28.82 14.25
N SER A 84 -10.54 -27.93 15.13
CA SER A 84 -11.97 -27.79 15.46
C SER A 84 -12.78 -27.33 14.24
N LEU A 85 -12.19 -26.50 13.37
CA LEU A 85 -12.78 -26.10 12.10
C LEU A 85 -12.78 -27.23 11.07
N LYS A 86 -11.80 -28.15 11.09
CA LYS A 86 -11.85 -29.35 10.23
C LYS A 86 -13.00 -30.30 10.62
N VAL A 87 -13.36 -30.31 11.91
CA VAL A 87 -14.50 -31.08 12.44
C VAL A 87 -15.82 -30.33 12.19
N GLY A 88 -15.87 -29.04 12.52
CA GLY A 88 -17.07 -28.20 12.38
C GLY A 88 -17.39 -27.78 10.95
N GLY A 89 -16.38 -27.60 10.10
CA GLY A 89 -16.50 -27.31 8.67
C GLY A 89 -16.98 -28.49 7.84
N ALA A 90 -17.11 -29.66 8.47
CA ALA A 90 -17.67 -30.84 7.86
C ALA A 90 -19.10 -31.13 8.39
N ARG A 91 -19.58 -30.37 9.39
CA ARG A 91 -21.01 -30.17 9.72
C ARG A 91 -21.75 -29.26 8.71
N SER A 92 -21.06 -28.69 7.71
CA SER A 92 -21.71 -27.92 6.63
C SER A 92 -22.24 -28.79 5.48
N GLY A 93 -22.16 -30.13 5.59
CA GLY A 93 -22.78 -31.11 4.71
C GLY A 93 -24.28 -31.31 4.99
N THR A 94 -25.02 -30.21 4.92
CA THR A 94 -26.44 -30.03 4.55
C THR A 94 -26.83 -28.66 5.12
N PRO A 95 -27.11 -27.67 4.26
CA PRO A 95 -27.59 -26.39 4.74
C PRO A 95 -29.05 -26.57 5.19
N SER A 96 -29.32 -26.39 6.49
CA SER A 96 -30.53 -25.67 6.87
C SER A 96 -30.32 -24.24 6.37
N ASP A 97 -30.76 -24.04 5.13
CA ASP A 97 -30.35 -22.99 4.21
C ASP A 97 -30.99 -21.64 4.54
N ASN A 98 -30.44 -20.95 5.54
CA ASN A 98 -30.89 -19.60 5.92
C ASN A 98 -29.71 -18.62 5.99
N ARG A 99 -28.67 -18.82 5.18
CA ARG A 99 -27.55 -17.88 5.03
C ARG A 99 -27.75 -17.03 3.77
N LEU A 100 -27.73 -15.71 3.94
CA LEU A 100 -27.92 -14.72 2.87
C LEU A 100 -26.68 -14.54 1.97
N PHE A 101 -25.50 -14.86 2.47
CA PHE A 101 -24.22 -14.70 1.76
C PHE A 101 -23.40 -15.98 1.86
N ALA A 102 -22.68 -16.29 0.79
CA ALA A 102 -21.64 -17.32 0.75
C ALA A 102 -20.33 -16.69 0.29
N VAL A 103 -19.30 -16.75 1.14
CA VAL A 103 -17.96 -16.24 0.83
C VAL A 103 -17.10 -17.38 0.29
N LYS A 104 -16.48 -17.17 -0.87
CA LYS A 104 -15.53 -18.14 -1.44
C LYS A 104 -14.32 -17.41 -2.01
N ILE A 105 -13.13 -17.93 -1.70
CA ILE A 105 -11.91 -17.52 -2.37
C ILE A 105 -11.79 -18.34 -3.65
N GLU A 106 -11.85 -17.69 -4.80
CA GLU A 106 -11.64 -18.32 -6.09
C GLU A 106 -10.19 -18.09 -6.51
N LYS A 107 -9.45 -19.18 -6.73
CA LYS A 107 -8.14 -19.15 -7.38
C LYS A 107 -8.34 -19.46 -8.85
N GLY A 108 -7.84 -18.62 -9.74
CA GLY A 108 -7.89 -18.86 -11.18
C GLY A 108 -7.14 -20.13 -11.56
N SER A 109 -7.41 -20.63 -12.77
CA SER A 109 -6.75 -21.82 -13.34
C SER A 109 -5.87 -21.44 -14.53
N GLY A 110 -4.78 -22.18 -14.76
CA GLY A 110 -3.86 -21.98 -15.90
C GLY A 110 -2.50 -21.36 -15.56
N ALA A 111 -1.75 -20.94 -16.58
CA ALA A 111 -0.44 -20.28 -16.42
C ALA A 111 -0.53 -18.97 -15.61
N ASP A 112 -1.72 -18.36 -15.60
CA ASP A 112 -2.04 -17.16 -14.83
C ASP A 112 -2.84 -17.44 -13.54
N ALA A 113 -2.94 -18.71 -13.10
CA ALA A 113 -3.62 -19.10 -11.86
C ALA A 113 -3.14 -18.32 -10.63
N ALA A 114 -1.87 -17.91 -10.65
CA ALA A 114 -1.23 -17.14 -9.60
C ALA A 114 -1.66 -15.65 -9.56
N TYR A 115 -2.28 -15.12 -10.62
CA TYR A 115 -2.70 -13.70 -10.70
C TYR A 115 -4.18 -13.48 -10.40
N ASN A 116 -4.98 -14.55 -10.38
CA ASN A 116 -6.43 -14.48 -10.24
C ASN A 116 -6.86 -15.03 -8.87
N VAL A 117 -6.42 -14.40 -7.78
CA VAL A 117 -7.00 -14.66 -6.45
C VAL A 117 -8.10 -13.65 -6.24
N ASN A 118 -9.35 -14.07 -6.44
CA ASN A 118 -10.52 -13.21 -6.31
C ASN A 118 -11.38 -13.61 -5.12
N LEU A 119 -11.93 -12.61 -4.43
CA LEU A 119 -12.94 -12.80 -3.39
C LEU A 119 -14.31 -12.84 -4.07
N SER A 120 -14.91 -14.03 -4.16
CA SER A 120 -16.23 -14.25 -4.72
C SER A 120 -17.23 -14.32 -3.57
N ILE A 121 -17.97 -13.23 -3.33
CA ILE A 121 -19.06 -13.21 -2.36
C ILE A 121 -20.37 -13.33 -3.13
N LYS A 122 -21.04 -14.48 -3.02
CA LYS A 122 -22.33 -14.72 -3.67
C LYS A 122 -23.46 -14.40 -2.71
N VAL A 123 -24.35 -13.50 -3.11
CA VAL A 123 -25.62 -13.25 -2.43
C VAL A 123 -26.57 -14.37 -2.83
N ARG A 124 -27.12 -15.10 -1.86
CA ARG A 124 -28.12 -16.13 -2.12
C ARG A 124 -29.49 -15.47 -2.07
N GLU A 125 -30.16 -15.38 -3.23
CA GLU A 125 -31.53 -14.89 -3.31
C GLU A 125 -32.46 -15.90 -2.61
N LEU A 126 -32.71 -15.67 -1.32
CA LEU A 126 -33.76 -16.35 -0.58
C LEU A 126 -35.08 -15.64 -0.91
N PRO A 127 -36.10 -16.34 -1.44
CA PRO A 127 -37.37 -15.72 -1.79
C PRO A 127 -38.01 -15.07 -0.56
N GLY A 128 -38.13 -13.74 -0.56
CA GLY A 128 -38.72 -12.94 0.51
C GLY A 128 -37.76 -12.43 1.60
N ALA A 129 -36.45 -12.72 1.51
CA ALA A 129 -35.50 -12.25 2.50
C ALA A 129 -34.99 -10.83 2.20
N VAL A 130 -35.36 -9.87 3.05
CA VAL A 130 -34.82 -8.50 3.00
C VAL A 130 -33.41 -8.53 3.61
N VAL A 131 -32.40 -8.18 2.80
CA VAL A 131 -31.02 -8.04 3.29
C VAL A 131 -30.99 -6.86 4.27
N PRO A 132 -30.49 -7.04 5.51
CA PRO A 132 -30.35 -5.92 6.44
C PRO A 132 -29.41 -4.85 5.85
N PRO A 133 -29.76 -3.56 5.92
CA PRO A 133 -28.99 -2.48 5.28
C PRO A 133 -27.54 -2.41 5.80
N GLU A 134 -27.31 -2.84 7.04
CA GLU A 134 -25.96 -2.91 7.62
C GLU A 134 -25.06 -3.96 6.95
N LYS A 135 -25.65 -5.10 6.53
CA LYS A 135 -24.91 -6.17 5.84
C LYS A 135 -24.63 -5.79 4.39
N GLU A 136 -25.56 -5.10 3.74
CA GLU A 136 -25.36 -4.54 2.40
C GLU A 136 -24.24 -3.49 2.39
N ALA A 137 -24.23 -2.57 3.36
CA ALA A 137 -23.16 -1.59 3.50
C ALA A 137 -21.79 -2.25 3.73
N LEU A 138 -21.75 -3.29 4.58
CA LEU A 138 -20.52 -4.04 4.84
C LEU A 138 -20.03 -4.79 3.59
N PHE A 139 -20.94 -5.42 2.84
CA PHE A 139 -20.62 -6.09 1.58
C PHE A 139 -19.99 -5.13 0.57
N THR A 140 -20.58 -3.95 0.38
CA THR A 140 -20.03 -2.92 -0.51
C THR A 140 -18.64 -2.47 -0.08
N GLN A 141 -18.41 -2.28 1.23
CA GLN A 141 -17.10 -1.87 1.74
C GLN A 141 -16.04 -2.97 1.59
N ILE A 142 -16.40 -4.24 1.78
CA ILE A 142 -15.49 -5.37 1.59
C ILE A 142 -15.12 -5.54 0.12
N ASN A 143 -16.09 -5.40 -0.80
CA ASN A 143 -15.81 -5.46 -2.24
C ASN A 143 -14.93 -4.28 -2.70
N ALA A 144 -15.20 -3.06 -2.22
CA ALA A 144 -14.34 -1.92 -2.47
C ALA A 144 -12.91 -2.17 -1.97
N ALA A 145 -12.77 -2.72 -0.76
CA ALA A 145 -11.47 -3.08 -0.20
C ALA A 145 -10.73 -4.16 -1.01
N SER A 146 -11.44 -5.19 -1.45
CA SER A 146 -10.89 -6.25 -2.31
C SER A 146 -10.38 -5.71 -3.64
N ASN A 147 -11.13 -4.80 -4.27
CA ASN A 147 -10.74 -4.17 -5.53
C ASN A 147 -9.48 -3.32 -5.37
N VAL A 148 -9.39 -2.51 -4.31
CA VAL A 148 -8.20 -1.69 -3.99
C VAL A 148 -6.98 -2.58 -3.76
N VAL A 149 -7.12 -3.63 -2.93
CA VAL A 149 -6.03 -4.56 -2.63
C VAL A 149 -5.54 -5.27 -3.90
N SER A 150 -6.47 -5.74 -4.72
CA SER A 150 -6.14 -6.41 -5.99
C SER A 150 -5.44 -5.46 -6.96
N ALA A 151 -5.95 -4.23 -7.13
CA ALA A 151 -5.33 -3.21 -7.97
C ALA A 151 -3.89 -2.90 -7.52
N VAL A 152 -3.67 -2.68 -6.22
CA VAL A 152 -2.34 -2.40 -5.65
C VAL A 152 -1.38 -3.58 -5.87
N CYS A 153 -1.82 -4.82 -5.65
CA CYS A 153 -0.95 -6.00 -5.79
C CYS A 153 -0.62 -6.34 -7.26
N ILE A 154 -1.60 -6.26 -8.16
CA ILE A 154 -1.41 -6.52 -9.61
C ILE A 154 -0.49 -5.46 -10.22
N ARG A 155 -0.71 -4.19 -9.89
CA ARG A 155 0.12 -3.07 -10.34
C ARG A 155 1.58 -3.26 -9.95
N ARG A 156 1.85 -3.66 -8.70
CA ARG A 156 3.20 -3.98 -8.22
C ARG A 156 3.90 -5.06 -9.05
N ALA A 157 3.16 -6.06 -9.53
CA ALA A 157 3.72 -7.08 -10.41
C ALA A 157 4.15 -6.52 -11.79
N GLY A 158 3.67 -5.34 -12.17
CA GLY A 158 3.91 -4.61 -13.41
C GLY A 158 5.00 -3.52 -13.37
N GLU A 159 5.15 -2.79 -12.27
CA GLU A 159 5.71 -1.43 -12.30
C GLU A 159 7.24 -1.25 -12.39
N ARG A 160 8.07 -2.24 -12.06
CA ARG A 160 9.53 -2.01 -12.12
C ARG A 160 10.08 -1.73 -13.52
N ALA A 161 9.29 -1.92 -14.57
CA ALA A 161 9.69 -1.62 -15.93
C ALA A 161 9.82 -0.11 -16.26
N ALA A 162 9.30 0.80 -15.41
CA ALA A 162 9.18 2.23 -15.74
C ALA A 162 10.02 3.20 -14.88
N VAL A 163 10.68 2.74 -13.82
CA VAL A 163 11.44 3.63 -12.90
C VAL A 163 12.73 4.16 -13.55
N TRP A 164 13.24 3.45 -14.55
CA TRP A 164 14.47 3.80 -15.26
C TRP A 164 14.17 4.33 -16.67
N PRO A 165 14.83 5.42 -17.11
CA PRO A 165 14.73 5.86 -18.50
C PRO A 165 15.15 4.69 -19.39
N SER A 166 14.24 4.23 -20.27
CA SER A 166 14.42 3.05 -21.12
C SER A 166 15.64 3.11 -22.05
N TRP A 167 16.23 4.30 -22.21
CA TRP A 167 17.41 4.58 -23.02
C TRP A 167 18.73 4.49 -22.24
N LEU A 168 18.69 4.45 -20.90
CA LEU A 168 19.90 4.50 -20.06
C LEU A 168 20.42 3.10 -19.67
N TRP A 169 19.57 2.06 -19.65
CA TRP A 169 19.97 0.67 -19.41
C TRP A 169 18.96 -0.34 -19.98
N GLU A 170 19.43 -1.54 -20.35
CA GLU A 170 18.58 -2.70 -20.64
C GLU A 170 17.62 -2.94 -19.46
N LYS A 171 16.32 -3.08 -19.74
CA LYS A 171 15.31 -3.37 -18.71
C LYS A 171 15.80 -4.57 -17.90
N PRO A 172 16.10 -4.44 -16.59
CA PRO A 172 16.51 -5.60 -15.81
C PRO A 172 15.41 -6.65 -15.95
N ALA A 173 15.80 -7.86 -16.35
CA ALA A 173 14.88 -8.97 -16.51
C ALA A 173 13.99 -9.06 -15.26
N ARG A 174 12.68 -9.13 -15.49
CA ARG A 174 11.64 -9.05 -14.46
C ARG A 174 11.90 -10.11 -13.39
N ASP A 175 12.37 -9.70 -12.21
CA ASP A 175 12.76 -10.63 -11.14
C ASP A 175 11.54 -11.51 -10.77
N PRO A 176 11.60 -12.83 -11.02
CA PRO A 176 10.50 -13.74 -10.72
C PRO A 176 10.14 -13.74 -9.24
N THR A 177 11.11 -13.47 -8.36
CA THR A 177 10.95 -13.58 -6.91
C THR A 177 10.04 -12.49 -6.34
N GLU A 178 10.08 -11.27 -6.89
CA GLU A 178 9.23 -10.17 -6.43
C GLU A 178 7.77 -10.34 -6.82
N ARG A 179 7.53 -10.96 -7.98
CA ARG A 179 6.19 -11.32 -8.44
C ARG A 179 5.55 -12.34 -7.50
N VAL A 180 6.29 -13.40 -7.16
CA VAL A 180 5.85 -14.40 -6.18
C VAL A 180 5.59 -13.75 -4.81
N GLY A 181 6.43 -12.79 -4.40
CA GLY A 181 6.23 -12.04 -3.16
C GLY A 181 5.00 -11.13 -3.15
N ALA A 182 4.62 -10.55 -4.29
CA ALA A 182 3.37 -9.78 -4.43
C ALA A 182 2.14 -10.68 -4.38
N MET A 183 2.20 -11.85 -5.03
CA MET A 183 1.13 -12.85 -5.04
C MET A 183 0.83 -13.41 -3.65
N ARG A 184 1.86 -13.76 -2.88
CA ARG A 184 1.69 -14.25 -1.50
C ARG A 184 0.98 -13.22 -0.62
N ARG A 185 1.26 -11.93 -0.84
CA ARG A 185 0.61 -10.83 -0.10
C ARG A 185 -0.84 -10.63 -0.52
N LEU A 186 -1.14 -10.73 -1.81
CA LEU A 186 -2.52 -10.74 -2.28
C LEU A 186 -3.31 -11.87 -1.62
N GLU A 187 -2.76 -13.07 -1.55
CA GLU A 187 -3.40 -14.21 -0.87
C GLU A 187 -3.61 -13.96 0.64
N GLU A 188 -2.62 -13.39 1.33
CA GLU A 188 -2.73 -13.02 2.74
C GLU A 188 -3.84 -11.98 2.98
N TYR A 189 -3.87 -10.91 2.16
CA TYR A 189 -4.87 -9.85 2.27
C TYR A 189 -6.28 -10.32 1.90
N THR A 190 -6.42 -11.10 0.83
CA THR A 190 -7.70 -11.69 0.43
C THR A 190 -8.20 -12.70 1.46
N GLY A 191 -7.31 -13.47 2.08
CA GLY A 191 -7.66 -14.37 3.20
C GLY A 191 -8.18 -13.62 4.42
N LYS A 192 -7.53 -12.51 4.81
CA LYS A 192 -8.00 -11.64 5.90
C LYS A 192 -9.38 -11.03 5.59
N LEU A 193 -9.59 -10.54 4.37
CA LEU A 193 -10.88 -10.01 3.92
C LEU A 193 -11.97 -11.08 3.91
N ALA A 194 -11.66 -12.30 3.48
CA ALA A 194 -12.59 -13.43 3.53
C ALA A 194 -13.01 -13.76 4.97
N GLY A 195 -12.06 -13.79 5.92
CA GLY A 195 -12.38 -14.01 7.34
C GLY A 195 -13.26 -12.89 7.93
N ILE A 196 -13.02 -11.63 7.57
CA ILE A 196 -13.87 -10.50 7.97
C ILE A 196 -15.28 -10.64 7.37
N ALA A 197 -15.37 -11.06 6.10
CA ALA A 197 -16.63 -11.30 5.40
C ALA A 197 -17.42 -12.46 6.02
N GLU A 198 -16.77 -13.57 6.38
CA GLU A 198 -17.41 -14.70 7.05
C GLU A 198 -17.99 -14.28 8.42
N ILE A 199 -17.24 -13.54 9.22
CA ILE A 199 -17.68 -13.11 10.57
C ILE A 199 -18.81 -12.08 10.49
N GLY A 200 -18.77 -11.17 9.51
CA GLY A 200 -19.72 -10.05 9.39
C GLY A 200 -20.95 -10.33 8.53
N LEU A 201 -20.77 -10.98 7.38
CA LEU A 201 -21.85 -11.25 6.42
C LEU A 201 -22.55 -12.58 6.72
N GLU A 202 -21.79 -13.66 6.99
CA GLU A 202 -22.38 -14.95 7.37
C GLU A 202 -22.73 -15.01 8.86
N GLY A 203 -21.91 -14.40 9.72
CA GLY A 203 -22.17 -14.27 11.15
C GLY A 203 -23.18 -13.18 11.54
N ASN A 204 -23.36 -13.00 12.85
CA ASN A 204 -24.24 -11.98 13.43
C ASN A 204 -23.48 -10.76 13.99
N HIS A 205 -22.18 -10.64 13.70
CA HIS A 205 -21.29 -9.65 14.31
C HIS A 205 -20.84 -8.56 13.31
N THR A 206 -21.80 -7.84 12.75
CA THR A 206 -21.56 -6.77 11.75
C THR A 206 -20.66 -5.65 12.28
N ASN A 207 -20.85 -5.23 13.53
CA ASN A 207 -20.06 -4.15 14.14
C ASN A 207 -18.59 -4.56 14.38
N LEU A 208 -18.35 -5.81 14.77
CA LEU A 208 -16.99 -6.33 14.95
C LEU A 208 -16.28 -6.45 13.59
N ALA A 209 -16.99 -6.89 12.56
CA ALA A 209 -16.45 -6.95 11.21
C ALA A 209 -16.11 -5.57 10.63
N LYS A 210 -16.90 -4.53 10.92
CA LYS A 210 -16.59 -3.14 10.54
C LYS A 210 -15.30 -2.65 11.21
N LEU A 211 -15.14 -2.85 12.52
CA LEU A 211 -13.91 -2.50 13.24
C LEU A 211 -12.69 -3.26 12.71
N ALA A 212 -12.84 -4.55 12.43
CA ALA A 212 -11.78 -5.36 11.84
C ALA A 212 -11.41 -4.90 10.42
N LEU A 213 -12.40 -4.46 9.63
CA LEU A 213 -12.19 -3.91 8.31
C LEU A 213 -11.44 -2.57 8.35
N ASP A 214 -11.76 -1.69 9.30
CA ASP A 214 -11.06 -0.42 9.46
C ASP A 214 -9.61 -0.63 9.93
N GLU A 215 -9.38 -1.56 10.86
CA GLU A 215 -8.04 -1.96 11.27
C GLU A 215 -7.25 -2.56 10.09
N PHE A 216 -7.88 -3.42 9.29
CA PHE A 216 -7.27 -3.97 8.08
C PHE A 216 -6.88 -2.88 7.07
N LYS A 217 -7.77 -1.91 6.82
CA LYS A 217 -7.47 -0.76 5.93
C LYS A 217 -6.28 0.04 6.46
N ASN A 218 -6.22 0.30 7.76
CA ASN A 218 -5.10 1.00 8.39
C ASN A 218 -3.78 0.21 8.29
N GLU A 219 -3.83 -1.12 8.47
CA GLU A 219 -2.67 -2.00 8.30
C GLU A 219 -2.13 -1.92 6.87
N VAL A 220 -3.00 -2.06 5.86
CA VAL A 220 -2.65 -2.00 4.44
C VAL A 220 -2.08 -0.63 4.08
N VAL A 221 -2.73 0.46 4.51
CA VAL A 221 -2.23 1.83 4.31
C VAL A 221 -0.85 1.99 4.92
N THR A 222 -0.65 1.60 6.17
CA THR A 222 0.63 1.81 6.87
C THR A 222 1.77 1.04 6.19
N ARG A 223 1.50 -0.19 5.75
CA ARG A 223 2.48 -1.06 5.09
C ARG A 223 2.78 -0.63 3.65
N GLU A 224 1.77 -0.31 2.86
CA GLU A 224 1.95 -0.02 1.43
C GLU A 224 2.26 1.46 1.16
N ALA A 225 1.68 2.41 1.90
CA ALA A 225 1.92 3.84 1.69
C ALA A 225 3.40 4.23 1.89
N SER A 226 4.03 3.67 2.92
CA SER A 226 5.46 3.91 3.21
C SER A 226 6.35 3.45 2.04
N ARG A 227 5.99 2.34 1.41
CA ARG A 227 6.77 1.72 0.33
C ARG A 227 6.56 2.44 -1.01
N ILE A 228 5.30 2.76 -1.33
CA ILE A 228 4.96 3.53 -2.54
C ILE A 228 5.65 4.89 -2.50
N LYS A 229 5.61 5.59 -1.34
CA LYS A 229 6.35 6.83 -1.15
C LYS A 229 7.84 6.63 -1.42
N ASN A 230 8.45 5.59 -0.86
CA ASN A 230 9.88 5.36 -1.02
C ASN A 230 10.27 5.16 -2.49
N THR A 231 9.50 4.35 -3.24
CA THR A 231 9.73 4.14 -4.67
C THR A 231 9.62 5.45 -5.46
N TYR A 232 8.57 6.24 -5.20
CA TYR A 232 8.38 7.53 -5.86
C TYR A 232 9.50 8.54 -5.53
N VAL A 233 9.91 8.63 -4.26
CA VAL A 233 11.00 9.53 -3.81
C VAL A 233 12.33 9.14 -4.46
N VAL A 234 12.60 7.84 -4.61
CA VAL A 234 13.80 7.35 -5.31
C VAL A 234 13.74 7.69 -6.80
N SER A 235 12.61 7.42 -7.46
CA SER A 235 12.43 7.76 -8.89
C SER A 235 12.60 9.25 -9.14
N LEU A 236 11.90 10.08 -8.36
CA LEU A 236 12.01 11.54 -8.43
C LEU A 236 13.44 12.00 -8.13
N GLY A 237 14.13 11.36 -7.19
CA GLY A 237 15.52 11.65 -6.84
C GLY A 237 16.49 11.37 -7.98
N ILE A 238 16.31 10.28 -8.72
CA ILE A 238 17.13 9.95 -9.91
C ILE A 238 16.95 11.02 -10.98
N TRP A 239 15.71 11.37 -11.31
CA TRP A 239 15.43 12.41 -12.31
C TRP A 239 15.94 13.79 -11.87
N ALA A 240 15.80 14.13 -10.59
CA ALA A 240 16.32 15.37 -10.03
C ALA A 240 17.86 15.40 -10.08
N ALA A 241 18.53 14.29 -9.77
CA ALA A 241 19.97 14.16 -9.86
C ALA A 241 20.47 14.31 -11.30
N LEU A 242 19.80 13.65 -12.26
CA LEU A 242 20.11 13.78 -13.68
C LEU A 242 19.94 15.23 -14.17
N ALA A 243 18.82 15.87 -13.85
CA ALA A 243 18.59 17.27 -14.20
C ALA A 243 19.66 18.20 -13.58
N THR A 244 19.99 17.99 -12.31
CA THR A 244 21.04 18.74 -11.60
C THR A 244 22.40 18.57 -12.27
N LEU A 245 22.76 17.34 -12.65
CA LEU A 245 24.02 17.03 -13.33
C LEU A 245 24.08 17.70 -14.72
N ILE A 246 22.98 17.67 -15.48
CA ILE A 246 22.90 18.35 -16.78
C ILE A 246 23.09 19.86 -16.62
N PHE A 247 22.35 20.51 -15.71
CA PHE A 247 22.44 21.96 -15.52
C PHE A 247 23.80 22.41 -15.01
N THR A 248 24.38 21.69 -14.05
CA THR A 248 25.73 21.97 -13.53
C THR A 248 26.81 21.68 -14.56
N GLY A 249 26.67 20.63 -15.37
CA GLY A 249 27.59 20.31 -16.47
C GLY A 249 27.62 21.40 -17.54
N ILE A 250 26.45 21.90 -17.96
CA ILE A 250 26.37 23.04 -18.90
C ILE A 250 26.99 24.29 -18.28
N TRP A 251 26.74 24.54 -16.99
CA TRP A 251 27.35 25.68 -16.29
C TRP A 251 28.89 25.60 -16.26
N VAL A 252 29.45 24.45 -15.90
CA VAL A 252 30.92 24.23 -15.92
C VAL A 252 31.47 24.43 -17.32
N TRP A 253 30.78 23.92 -18.34
CA TRP A 253 31.20 24.07 -19.72
C TRP A 253 31.24 25.55 -20.17
N ILE A 254 30.24 26.35 -19.80
CA ILE A 254 30.23 27.80 -20.06
C ILE A 254 31.40 28.49 -19.34
N VAL A 255 31.61 28.21 -18.05
CA VAL A 255 32.66 28.84 -17.24
C VAL A 255 34.07 28.47 -17.74
N SER A 256 34.25 27.25 -18.24
CA SER A 256 35.52 26.78 -18.83
C SER A 256 35.86 27.39 -20.19
N GLY A 257 34.99 28.25 -20.74
CA GLY A 257 35.20 28.91 -22.03
C GLY A 257 34.75 28.10 -23.25
N GLY A 258 34.00 27.01 -23.04
CA GLY A 258 33.48 26.19 -24.13
C GLY A 258 32.38 26.87 -24.97
N ILE A 259 31.68 27.85 -24.39
CA ILE A 259 30.70 28.71 -25.07
C ILE A 259 31.13 30.17 -24.91
N THR A 260 31.42 30.83 -26.02
CA THR A 260 31.89 32.22 -26.06
C THR A 260 30.78 33.25 -26.28
N ASN A 261 29.52 32.80 -26.36
CA ASN A 261 28.38 33.69 -26.58
C ASN A 261 28.07 34.51 -25.32
N ASN A 262 28.02 35.83 -25.48
CA ASN A 262 27.77 36.81 -24.41
C ASN A 262 26.46 36.55 -23.64
N TRP A 263 25.41 36.07 -24.33
CA TRP A 263 24.13 35.80 -23.68
C TRP A 263 24.23 34.69 -22.62
N TRP A 264 24.91 33.59 -22.94
CA TRP A 264 25.08 32.44 -22.02
C TRP A 264 25.96 32.79 -20.83
N TRP A 265 26.96 33.65 -21.03
CA TRP A 265 27.82 34.13 -19.96
C TRP A 265 27.05 34.96 -18.92
N ILE A 266 26.14 35.79 -19.39
CA ILE A 266 25.29 36.65 -18.55
C ILE A 266 24.23 35.82 -17.80
N HIS A 267 23.64 34.82 -18.45
CA HIS A 267 22.54 34.02 -17.89
C HIS A 267 22.99 32.73 -17.19
N LYS A 268 24.30 32.51 -16.97
CA LYS A 268 24.83 31.30 -16.33
C LYS A 268 24.22 31.00 -14.95
N SER A 269 23.83 32.04 -14.20
CA SER A 269 23.16 31.89 -12.90
C SER A 269 21.79 31.19 -12.98
N PHE A 270 21.11 31.25 -14.13
CA PHE A 270 19.81 30.61 -14.35
C PHE A 270 19.96 29.08 -14.33
N LEU A 271 21.08 28.56 -14.85
CA LEU A 271 21.37 27.12 -14.83
C LEU A 271 21.58 26.61 -13.39
N LEU A 272 22.28 27.38 -12.56
CA LEU A 272 22.44 27.08 -11.13
C LEU A 272 21.11 27.12 -10.37
N ALA A 273 20.23 28.08 -10.70
CA ALA A 273 18.88 28.12 -10.15
C ALA A 273 18.03 26.92 -10.60
N GLY A 274 18.15 26.49 -11.86
CA GLY A 274 17.50 25.27 -12.37
C GLY A 274 17.98 24.00 -11.65
N ALA A 275 19.29 23.89 -11.42
CA ALA A 275 19.87 22.81 -10.62
C ALA A 275 19.35 22.82 -9.17
N GLY A 276 19.33 24.00 -8.53
CA GLY A 276 18.74 24.17 -7.21
C GLY A 276 17.28 23.78 -7.15
N ALA A 277 16.48 24.14 -8.17
CA ALA A 277 15.06 23.80 -8.25
C ALA A 277 14.79 22.30 -8.37
N ALA A 278 15.61 21.57 -9.14
CA ALA A 278 15.53 20.11 -9.22
C ALA A 278 15.77 19.47 -7.84
N VAL A 279 16.83 19.88 -7.14
CA VAL A 279 17.12 19.42 -5.76
C VAL A 279 16.01 19.81 -4.79
N GLY A 280 15.54 21.06 -4.86
CA GLY A 280 14.46 21.58 -4.01
C GLY A 280 13.15 20.80 -4.19
N THR A 281 12.82 20.40 -5.42
CA THR A 281 11.63 19.59 -5.74
C THR A 281 11.71 18.22 -5.07
N TRP A 282 12.86 17.56 -5.17
CA TRP A 282 13.08 16.27 -4.51
C TRP A 282 13.04 16.38 -2.97
N LEU A 283 13.66 17.42 -2.40
CA LEU A 283 13.59 17.69 -0.96
C LEU A 283 12.16 17.98 -0.49
N SER A 284 11.38 18.73 -1.28
CA SER A 284 9.98 19.01 -0.99
C SER A 284 9.17 17.73 -0.81
N PHE A 285 9.42 16.71 -1.65
CA PHE A 285 8.77 15.40 -1.54
C PHE A 285 9.27 14.57 -0.38
N SER A 286 10.57 14.63 -0.11
CA SER A 286 11.21 13.86 0.95
C SER A 286 10.68 14.25 2.33
N VAL A 287 10.55 15.56 2.58
CA VAL A 287 10.13 16.12 3.88
C VAL A 287 8.62 15.97 4.13
N ARG A 288 7.79 15.96 3.09
CA ARG A 288 6.33 15.86 3.25
C ARG A 288 5.92 14.50 3.84
N ARG A 289 5.14 14.51 4.92
CA ARG A 289 4.44 13.30 5.41
C ARG A 289 3.29 13.02 4.46
N VAL A 290 3.28 11.83 3.87
CA VAL A 290 2.20 11.42 2.98
C VAL A 290 1.17 10.70 3.85
N GLN A 291 0.07 11.37 4.16
CA GLN A 291 -1.11 10.72 4.74
C GLN A 291 -1.95 10.22 3.57
N LEU A 292 -1.79 8.96 3.19
CA LEU A 292 -2.65 8.33 2.19
C LEU A 292 -3.85 7.73 2.90
N SER A 293 -5.06 8.01 2.40
CA SER A 293 -6.22 7.20 2.74
C SER A 293 -6.21 5.91 1.91
N PHE A 294 -6.93 4.89 2.40
CA PHE A 294 -7.03 3.60 1.74
C PHE A 294 -7.54 3.71 0.29
N ASP A 295 -8.55 4.54 0.03
CA ASP A 295 -9.08 4.75 -1.32
C ASP A 295 -8.12 5.53 -2.22
N GLN A 296 -7.29 6.39 -1.61
CA GLN A 296 -6.26 7.13 -2.33
C GLN A 296 -5.07 6.25 -2.73
N LEU A 297 -4.88 5.04 -2.18
CA LEU A 297 -3.79 4.17 -2.65
C LEU A 297 -3.89 3.84 -4.14
N VAL A 298 -5.11 3.75 -4.68
CA VAL A 298 -5.34 3.54 -6.12
C VAL A 298 -5.24 4.85 -6.89
N MET A 299 -5.80 5.93 -6.32
CA MET A 299 -6.01 7.20 -7.01
C MET A 299 -4.81 8.16 -6.99
N LEU A 300 -3.94 8.07 -5.98
CA LEU A 300 -2.83 9.02 -5.77
C LEU A 300 -1.80 8.98 -6.92
N GLU A 301 -1.69 7.86 -7.61
CA GLU A 301 -0.74 7.75 -8.71
C GLU A 301 -1.29 8.28 -10.04
N GLU A 302 -2.61 8.25 -10.23
CA GLU A 302 -3.27 8.79 -11.43
C GLU A 302 -3.30 10.33 -11.43
N GLN A 303 -3.24 10.94 -10.24
CA GLN A 303 -3.11 12.40 -10.06
C GLN A 303 -1.68 12.87 -9.77
N SER A 304 -0.72 11.94 -9.67
CA SER A 304 0.69 12.27 -9.56
C SER A 304 1.25 12.55 -10.95
N LEU A 305 1.54 13.83 -11.25
CA LEU A 305 2.37 14.18 -12.41
C LEU A 305 3.61 13.28 -12.47
N ASP A 306 3.91 12.75 -13.65
CA ASP A 306 5.11 11.96 -13.89
C ASP A 306 6.34 12.70 -13.32
N PRO A 307 7.22 12.02 -12.57
CA PRO A 307 8.42 12.62 -11.99
C PRO A 307 9.19 13.59 -12.93
N PRO A 308 9.44 13.26 -14.22
CA PRO A 308 10.10 14.19 -15.14
C PRO A 308 9.26 15.44 -15.46
N LEU A 309 7.95 15.30 -15.69
CA LEU A 309 7.06 16.43 -16.00
C LEU A 309 7.01 17.42 -14.84
N ARG A 310 6.98 16.90 -13.61
CA ARG A 310 7.02 17.73 -12.41
C ARG A 310 8.30 18.56 -12.35
N ILE A 311 9.46 17.93 -12.56
CA ILE A 311 10.75 18.65 -12.52
C ILE A 311 10.81 19.72 -13.60
N ILE A 312 10.37 19.41 -14.82
CA ILE A 312 10.29 20.37 -15.93
C ILE A 312 9.41 21.56 -15.55
N PHE A 313 8.23 21.29 -14.99
CA PHE A 313 7.30 22.32 -14.54
C PHE A 313 7.92 23.25 -13.48
N VAL A 314 8.55 22.69 -12.45
CA VAL A 314 9.17 23.48 -11.38
C VAL A 314 10.37 24.28 -11.89
N VAL A 315 11.19 23.69 -12.75
CA VAL A 315 12.30 24.40 -13.40
C VAL A 315 11.77 25.55 -14.24
N ALA A 316 10.71 25.37 -15.03
CA ALA A 316 10.11 26.43 -15.83
C ALA A 316 9.58 27.59 -14.97
N LEU A 317 8.90 27.30 -13.85
CA LEU A 317 8.48 28.33 -12.89
C LEU A 317 9.67 29.06 -12.27
N THR A 318 10.74 28.32 -11.94
CA THR A 318 11.96 28.92 -11.39
C THR A 318 12.64 29.83 -12.42
N MET A 319 12.69 29.44 -13.69
CA MET A 319 13.21 30.28 -14.77
C MET A 319 12.40 31.56 -14.95
N MET A 320 11.07 31.47 -14.87
CA MET A 320 10.20 32.64 -14.89
C MET A 320 10.47 33.57 -13.69
N ALA A 321 10.64 33.02 -12.49
CA ALA A 321 11.03 33.81 -11.32
C ALA A 321 12.40 34.48 -11.50
N CYS A 322 13.38 33.78 -12.09
CA CYS A 322 14.69 34.35 -12.41
C CYS A 322 14.60 35.51 -13.40
N LEU A 323 13.71 35.42 -14.40
CA LEU A 323 13.44 36.53 -15.31
C LEU A 323 12.84 37.75 -14.59
N LEU A 324 11.97 37.53 -13.61
CA LEU A 324 11.39 38.62 -12.81
C LEU A 324 12.43 39.28 -11.89
N PHE A 325 13.37 38.52 -11.33
CA PHE A 325 14.51 39.08 -10.59
C PHE A 325 15.45 39.84 -11.52
N TRP A 326 15.67 39.33 -12.74
CA TRP A 326 16.51 39.97 -13.75
C TRP A 326 15.97 41.33 -14.18
N THR A 327 14.65 41.43 -14.42
CA THR A 327 13.99 42.68 -14.82
C THR A 327 13.77 43.64 -13.65
N ASN A 328 14.21 43.29 -12.43
CA ASN A 328 13.88 43.97 -11.18
C ASN A 328 12.37 44.14 -10.93
N ALA A 329 11.53 43.34 -11.60
CA ALA A 329 10.08 43.34 -11.38
C ALA A 329 9.72 42.83 -9.98
N ILE A 330 10.57 41.97 -9.42
CA ILE A 330 10.49 41.50 -8.04
C ILE A 330 11.87 41.67 -7.40
N ASN A 331 11.93 42.27 -6.21
CA ASN A 331 13.11 42.28 -5.37
C ASN A 331 12.71 41.76 -3.99
N ILE A 332 13.26 40.62 -3.58
CA ILE A 332 12.96 40.01 -2.29
C ILE A 332 14.21 40.17 -1.42
N GLU A 333 14.07 40.92 -0.33
CA GLU A 333 15.11 41.03 0.68
C GLU A 333 14.75 40.09 1.83
N VAL A 334 15.49 38.98 1.96
CA VAL A 334 15.32 38.04 3.10
C VAL A 334 16.55 38.16 4.00
N GLY A 335 16.43 38.93 5.08
CA GLY A 335 17.54 39.18 6.01
C GLY A 335 18.70 39.90 5.33
N LEU A 336 19.86 39.24 5.20
CA LEU A 336 21.06 39.77 4.51
C LEU A 336 21.13 39.39 3.02
N LEU A 337 20.23 38.52 2.54
CA LEU A 337 20.19 38.11 1.13
C LEU A 337 19.42 39.17 0.33
N LYS A 338 20.15 39.94 -0.48
CA LYS A 338 19.59 40.82 -1.50
C LYS A 338 19.52 40.08 -2.82
N THR A 339 18.31 39.84 -3.36
CA THR A 339 18.13 39.20 -4.68
C THR A 339 18.17 40.23 -5.81
N ASN A 340 18.98 41.27 -5.70
CA ASN A 340 19.13 42.27 -6.76
C ASN A 340 19.94 41.69 -7.95
N SER A 341 19.77 42.27 -9.15
CA SER A 341 20.43 41.81 -10.37
C SER A 341 21.96 41.68 -10.24
N ALA A 342 22.59 42.57 -9.48
CA ALA A 342 24.04 42.55 -9.21
C ALA A 342 24.50 41.37 -8.32
N SER A 343 23.73 41.01 -7.29
CA SER A 343 24.04 39.88 -6.41
C SER A 343 23.72 38.54 -7.07
N PHE A 344 22.67 38.52 -7.90
CA PHE A 344 22.27 37.33 -8.68
C PHE A 344 23.29 36.95 -9.77
N GLN A 345 23.95 37.95 -10.39
CA GLN A 345 25.00 37.72 -11.39
C GLN A 345 26.37 37.39 -10.79
N SER A 346 26.73 38.01 -9.66
CA SER A 346 28.07 37.88 -9.06
C SER A 346 28.23 36.63 -8.19
N THR A 347 27.16 36.17 -7.55
CA THR A 347 27.23 35.12 -6.54
C THR A 347 26.37 33.92 -6.92
N GLY A 348 26.99 32.89 -7.52
CA GLY A 348 26.30 31.68 -7.96
C GLY A 348 25.57 30.92 -6.83
N SER A 349 25.99 31.06 -5.57
CA SER A 349 25.31 30.45 -4.42
C SER A 349 23.92 31.05 -4.15
N VAL A 350 23.70 32.33 -4.45
CA VAL A 350 22.39 32.98 -4.31
C VAL A 350 21.40 32.40 -5.31
N ALA A 351 21.83 32.20 -6.56
CA ALA A 351 20.98 31.61 -7.60
C ALA A 351 20.60 30.16 -7.27
N LEU A 352 21.55 29.36 -6.76
CA LEU A 352 21.29 27.99 -6.32
C LEU A 352 20.30 27.95 -5.15
N LEU A 353 20.47 28.84 -4.16
CA LEU A 353 19.60 28.93 -2.99
C LEU A 353 18.17 29.35 -3.37
N ILE A 354 18.03 30.36 -4.24
CA ILE A 354 16.73 30.75 -4.81
C ILE A 354 16.08 29.56 -5.51
N GLY A 355 16.83 28.85 -6.36
CA GLY A 355 16.36 27.64 -7.01
C GLY A 355 15.86 26.59 -6.02
N MET A 356 16.65 26.27 -4.99
CA MET A 356 16.26 25.32 -3.95
C MET A 356 14.99 25.73 -3.22
N LEU A 357 14.87 27.00 -2.84
CA LEU A 357 13.67 27.51 -2.17
C LEU A 357 12.45 27.47 -3.10
N SER A 358 12.61 27.84 -4.37
CA SER A 358 11.58 27.73 -5.40
C SER A 358 11.10 26.29 -5.58
N GLY A 359 12.02 25.31 -5.59
CA GLY A 359 11.68 23.90 -5.65
C GLY A 359 10.99 23.38 -4.38
N LEU A 360 11.46 23.81 -3.19
CA LEU A 360 10.85 23.46 -1.91
C LEU A 360 9.41 23.99 -1.84
N ALA A 361 9.21 25.22 -2.30
CA ALA A 361 7.96 25.98 -2.24
C ALA A 361 7.13 25.89 -3.53
N GLU A 362 7.31 24.85 -4.36
CA GLU A 362 6.63 24.66 -5.66
C GLU A 362 5.16 25.14 -5.70
N ARG A 363 4.34 24.71 -4.72
CA ARG A 363 2.91 25.06 -4.66
C ARG A 363 2.69 26.55 -4.44
N ALA A 364 3.41 27.13 -3.48
CA ALA A 364 3.32 28.55 -3.18
C ALA A 364 3.86 29.40 -4.34
N LEU A 365 4.92 28.93 -5.01
CA LEU A 365 5.50 29.58 -6.17
C LEU A 365 4.53 29.63 -7.36
N ALA A 366 3.88 28.50 -7.67
CA ALA A 366 2.88 28.44 -8.74
C ALA A 366 1.73 29.43 -8.46
N THR A 367 1.19 29.45 -7.23
CA THR A 367 0.14 30.39 -6.84
C THR A 367 0.61 31.85 -6.91
N ALA A 368 1.83 32.15 -6.46
CA ALA A 368 2.38 33.50 -6.50
C ALA A 368 2.55 34.01 -7.95
N ILE A 369 3.07 33.16 -8.84
CA ILE A 369 3.25 33.50 -10.26
C ILE A 369 1.89 33.68 -10.94
N SER A 370 0.93 32.79 -10.72
CA SER A 370 -0.43 32.93 -11.27
C SER A 370 -1.12 34.21 -10.80
N GLY A 371 -0.97 34.57 -9.52
CA GLY A 371 -1.52 35.82 -8.99
C GLY A 371 -0.90 37.06 -9.64
N ARG A 372 0.41 37.06 -9.89
CA ARG A 372 1.10 38.15 -10.60
C ARG A 372 0.74 38.21 -12.08
N ALA A 373 0.60 37.07 -12.75
CA ALA A 373 0.14 37.00 -14.13
C ALA A 373 -1.29 37.55 -14.27
N ALA A 374 -2.19 37.20 -13.35
CA ALA A 374 -3.55 37.74 -13.31
C ALA A 374 -3.55 39.27 -13.12
N ALA A 375 -2.74 39.79 -12.19
CA ALA A 375 -2.59 41.23 -11.99
C ALA A 375 -2.02 41.95 -13.23
N PHE A 376 -1.06 41.33 -13.92
CA PHE A 376 -0.51 41.86 -15.18
C PHE A 376 -1.58 41.94 -16.28
N VAL A 377 -2.39 40.88 -16.45
CA VAL A 377 -3.48 40.86 -17.44
C VAL A 377 -4.59 41.86 -17.09
N GLN A 378 -4.96 41.99 -15.81
CA GLN A 378 -5.93 43.00 -15.36
C GLN A 378 -5.43 44.43 -15.61
N GLY A 379 -4.11 44.67 -15.52
CA GLY A 379 -3.50 45.94 -15.90
C GLY A 379 -3.71 46.33 -17.36
N PHE A 380 -3.86 45.37 -18.28
CA PHE A 380 -4.24 45.64 -19.68
C PHE A 380 -5.74 45.87 -19.86
N GLY A 381 -6.58 45.20 -19.06
CA GLY A 381 -8.04 45.30 -19.17
C GLY A 381 -8.64 46.57 -18.55
N ALA A 382 -7.94 47.23 -17.63
CA ALA A 382 -8.41 48.46 -16.96
C ALA A 382 -7.94 49.76 -17.64
N GLY A 383 -7.15 49.67 -18.72
CA GLY A 383 -6.60 50.81 -19.46
C GLY A 383 -7.13 50.99 -20.89
N GLY A 384 -8.24 50.32 -21.23
CA GLY A 384 -8.91 50.42 -22.54
C GLY A 384 -10.25 51.12 -22.46
#